data_AF-K1UE15-F1
#
_entry.id   AF-K1UE15-F1
#
_cell.length_a   1.000
_cell.length_b   1.000
_cell.length_c   1.000
_cell.angle_alpha   90.00
_cell.angle_beta   90.00
_cell.angle_gamma   90.00
#
_symmetry.space_group_name_H-M   'P 1'
#
loop_
_entity.id
_entity.type
_entity.pdbx_description
1 polymer ?
#
loop_
_entity_poly.entity_id
_entity_poly.type
_entity_poly.pdbx_seq_one_letter_code
_entity_poly.pdbx_strand_id
1 'polypeptide(L)'
;IKYKYFDSNPKSGSLFTLLPMLFTYFQNLMIAYYAPNRQNENELAKFLDLRGAWAAREYITGMRNYTGVKVMAIIEKFKEVDAKIKGLDNPSTPVGELMKELIFFILH
;
A
#
# COMPACT_ATOMS: atom_id res chain seq x y z
N ILE A 1 19.81 0.01 -13.33
CA ILE A 1 18.32 0.09 -13.35
C ILE A 1 17.97 1.56 -13.58
N LYS A 2 17.62 1.94 -14.83
CA LYS A 2 17.29 3.33 -15.20
C LYS A 2 15.77 3.52 -15.09
N TYR A 3 15.31 4.16 -14.02
CA TYR A 3 13.95 4.69 -13.94
C TYR A 3 13.87 5.88 -14.91
N LYS A 4 13.39 5.61 -16.14
CA LYS A 4 13.23 6.65 -17.16
C LYS A 4 11.89 7.34 -16.92
N TYR A 5 11.96 8.43 -16.16
CA TYR A 5 10.95 9.49 -16.12
C TYR A 5 10.65 9.96 -17.54
N PHE A 6 9.47 9.63 -18.07
CA PHE A 6 8.90 10.31 -19.23
C PHE A 6 7.40 10.09 -19.21
N ASP A 7 6.70 10.91 -18.44
CA ASP A 7 5.57 11.64 -19.02
C ASP A 7 5.23 12.86 -18.19
N SER A 8 5.30 14.01 -18.86
CA SER A 8 5.21 15.38 -18.35
C SER A 8 3.81 15.71 -17.85
N ASN A 9 3.37 15.05 -16.79
CA ASN A 9 2.14 15.39 -16.10
C ASN A 9 2.46 15.49 -14.59
N PRO A 10 2.34 16.65 -13.94
CA PRO A 10 2.61 16.77 -12.50
C PRO A 10 1.78 15.79 -11.63
N LYS A 11 0.69 15.24 -12.18
CA LYS A 11 -0.11 14.16 -11.59
C LYS A 11 0.59 12.79 -11.56
N SER A 12 1.44 12.47 -12.55
CA SER A 12 2.12 11.15 -12.63
C SER A 12 3.23 11.03 -11.58
N GLY A 13 4.01 12.10 -11.36
CA GLY A 13 5.08 12.11 -10.36
C GLY A 13 4.60 11.86 -8.92
N SER A 14 3.46 12.45 -8.53
CA SER A 14 2.86 12.22 -7.21
C SER A 14 2.40 10.76 -7.05
N LEU A 15 1.80 10.20 -8.09
CA LEU A 15 1.26 8.85 -8.08
C LEU A 15 2.35 7.78 -7.87
N PHE A 16 3.52 7.92 -8.51
CA PHE A 16 4.65 7.00 -8.29
C PHE A 16 5.23 7.08 -6.88
N THR A 17 5.13 8.23 -6.19
CA THR A 17 5.55 8.34 -4.78
C THR A 17 4.53 7.77 -3.80
N LEU A 18 3.24 7.81 -4.16
CA LEU A 18 2.16 7.29 -3.34
C LEU A 18 2.14 5.77 -3.30
N LEU A 19 2.49 5.08 -4.40
CA LEU A 19 2.43 3.61 -4.46
C LEU A 19 3.34 2.92 -3.42
N PRO A 20 4.65 3.22 -3.33
CA PRO A 20 5.50 2.59 -2.31
C PRO A 20 5.04 2.93 -0.89
N MET A 21 4.50 4.14 -0.68
CA MET A 21 3.99 4.56 0.62
C MET A 21 2.74 3.76 1.03
N LEU A 22 1.78 3.59 0.12
CA LEU A 22 0.58 2.77 0.35
C LEU A 22 0.95 1.30 0.55
N PHE A 23 1.86 0.77 -0.28
CA PHE A 23 2.34 -0.60 -0.13
C PHE A 23 2.95 -0.83 1.25
N THR A 24 3.86 0.05 1.68
CA THR A 24 4.47 -0.01 3.02
C THR A 24 3.42 0.07 4.13
N TYR A 25 2.42 0.95 3.98
CA TYR A 25 1.31 1.04 4.93
C TYR A 25 0.55 -0.27 5.02
N PHE A 26 0.15 -0.87 3.89
CA PHE A 26 -0.60 -2.13 3.90
C PHE A 26 0.23 -3.33 4.40
N GLN A 27 1.54 -3.34 4.14
CA GLN A 27 2.45 -4.33 4.75
C GLN A 27 2.46 -4.21 6.28
N ASN A 28 2.64 -2.99 6.81
CA ASN A 28 2.61 -2.74 8.25
C ASN A 28 1.23 -3.03 8.84
N LEU A 29 0.15 -2.73 8.11
CA LEU A 29 -1.21 -3.07 8.51
C LEU A 29 -1.42 -4.58 8.59
N MET A 30 -0.85 -5.34 7.64
CA MET A 30 -0.85 -6.81 7.69
C MET A 30 -0.13 -7.32 8.94
N ILE A 31 1.06 -6.79 9.23
CA ILE A 31 1.84 -7.13 10.43
C ILE A 31 1.03 -6.78 11.70
N ALA A 32 0.33 -5.65 11.72
CA ALA A 32 -0.49 -5.21 12.84
C ALA A 32 -1.57 -6.23 13.25
N TYR A 33 -2.13 -7.00 12.32
CA TYR A 33 -3.11 -8.04 12.65
C TYR A 33 -2.53 -9.16 13.52
N TYR A 34 -1.22 -9.39 13.46
CA TYR A 34 -0.49 -10.39 14.26
C TYR A 34 0.01 -9.84 15.60
N ALA A 35 -0.21 -8.55 15.89
CA ALA A 35 0.18 -7.97 17.16
C ALA A 35 -0.67 -8.57 18.31
N PRO A 36 -0.06 -9.07 19.40
CA PRO A 36 -0.79 -9.69 20.51
C PRO A 36 -1.84 -8.77 21.14
N ASN A 37 -1.53 -7.48 21.26
CA ASN A 37 -2.42 -6.46 21.82
C ASN A 37 -2.63 -5.31 20.83
N ARG A 38 -3.18 -5.64 19.67
CA ARG A 38 -3.40 -4.70 18.56
C ARG A 38 -4.35 -3.53 18.85
N GLN A 39 -5.04 -3.51 20.00
CA GLN A 39 -5.88 -2.37 20.41
C GLN A 39 -5.16 -1.37 21.31
N ASN A 40 -4.04 -1.75 21.93
CA ASN A 40 -3.23 -0.85 22.74
C ASN A 40 -2.25 -0.10 21.84
N GLU A 41 -2.42 1.22 21.71
CA GLU A 41 -1.58 2.09 20.87
C GLU A 41 -0.09 1.98 21.19
N ASN A 42 0.27 1.90 22.48
CA ASN A 42 1.67 1.82 22.91
C ASN A 42 2.30 0.48 22.56
N GLU A 43 1.56 -0.61 22.75
CA GLU A 43 2.06 -1.95 22.46
C GLU A 43 2.14 -2.18 20.95
N LEU A 44 1.14 -1.70 20.19
CA LEU A 44 1.16 -1.77 18.75
C LEU A 44 2.28 -0.91 18.14
N ALA A 45 2.50 0.30 18.68
CA ALA A 45 3.62 1.14 18.26
C ALA A 45 4.97 0.45 18.47
N LYS A 46 5.17 -0.23 19.61
CA LYS A 46 6.38 -1.02 19.87
C LYS A 46 6.48 -2.22 18.93
N PHE A 47 5.38 -2.93 18.69
CA PHE A 47 5.36 -4.10 17.83
C PHE A 47 5.70 -3.77 16.38
N LEU A 48 5.27 -2.61 15.89
CA LEU A 48 5.51 -2.11 14.54
C LEU A 48 6.74 -1.19 14.43
N ASP A 49 7.53 -1.03 15.49
CA ASP A 49 8.68 -0.11 15.57
C ASP A 49 8.36 1.33 15.11
N LEU A 50 7.20 1.84 15.54
CA LEU A 50 6.74 3.18 15.19
C LEU A 50 7.33 4.25 16.11
N ARG A 51 7.42 5.48 15.59
CA ARG A 51 7.93 6.65 16.33
C ARG A 51 7.09 7.05 17.56
N GLY A 52 5.89 6.50 17.74
CA GLY A 52 5.06 6.75 18.92
C GLY A 52 3.63 6.21 18.80
N ALA A 53 2.89 6.25 19.91
CA ALA A 53 1.52 5.75 20.02
C ALA A 53 0.55 6.39 19.02
N TRP A 54 0.73 7.67 18.70
CA TRP A 54 -0.12 8.38 17.75
C TRP A 54 -0.10 7.73 16.36
N ALA A 55 1.05 7.22 15.92
CA ALA A 55 1.19 6.58 14.61
C ALA A 55 0.47 5.22 14.58
N ALA A 56 0.33 4.55 15.74
CA ALA A 56 -0.42 3.31 15.85
C ALA A 56 -1.93 3.50 15.63
N ARG A 57 -2.48 4.71 15.90
CA ARG A 57 -3.90 5.02 15.68
C ARG A 57 -4.34 4.84 14.24
N GLU A 58 -3.48 5.17 13.30
CA GLU A 58 -3.74 5.01 11.87
C GLU A 58 -3.89 3.54 11.48
N TYR A 59 -3.13 2.64 12.14
CA TYR A 59 -3.24 1.20 11.93
C TYR A 59 -4.45 0.60 12.66
N ILE A 60 -4.77 1.08 13.87
CA ILE A 60 -5.99 0.66 14.57
C ILE A 60 -7.23 1.04 13.75
N THR A 61 -7.26 2.24 13.19
CA THR A 61 -8.32 2.70 12.29
C THR A 61 -8.35 1.89 11.00
N GLY A 62 -7.18 1.64 10.40
CA GLY A 62 -7.04 0.77 9.22
C GLY A 62 -7.63 -0.62 9.46
N MET A 63 -7.34 -1.24 10.61
CA MET A 63 -7.87 -2.57 10.96
C MET A 63 -9.39 -2.62 11.16
N ARG A 64 -10.04 -1.46 11.37
CA ARG A 64 -11.50 -1.35 11.43
C ARG A 64 -12.13 -1.23 10.03
N ASN A 65 -11.43 -0.60 9.10
CA ASN A 65 -11.92 -0.33 7.74
C ASN A 65 -11.61 -1.46 6.76
N TYR A 66 -10.52 -2.20 7.01
CA TYR A 66 -10.07 -3.32 6.18
C TYR A 66 -10.13 -4.60 7.01
N THR A 67 -10.44 -5.72 6.37
CA THR A 67 -10.25 -7.05 6.98
C THR A 67 -8.86 -7.56 6.64
N GLY A 68 -8.30 -8.48 7.45
CA GLY A 68 -6.99 -9.07 7.16
C GLY A 68 -6.94 -9.74 5.76
N VAL A 69 -8.04 -10.37 5.35
CA VAL A 69 -8.18 -10.95 4.00
C VAL A 69 -8.11 -9.87 2.91
N LYS A 70 -8.81 -8.74 3.09
CA LYS A 70 -8.76 -7.63 2.14
C LYS A 70 -7.35 -7.02 2.06
N VAL A 71 -6.66 -6.87 3.19
CA VAL A 71 -5.28 -6.38 3.20
C VAL A 71 -4.33 -7.32 2.44
N MET A 72 -4.47 -8.64 2.62
CA MET A 72 -3.69 -9.62 1.87
C MET A 72 -3.93 -9.50 0.36
N ALA A 73 -5.20 -9.41 -0.06
CA ALA A 73 -5.56 -9.22 -1.47
C ALA A 73 -5.02 -7.90 -2.05
N ILE A 74 -5.02 -6.82 -1.27
CA ILE A 74 -4.43 -5.53 -1.67
C ILE A 74 -2.91 -5.69 -1.93
N ILE A 75 -2.18 -6.36 -1.03
CA ILE A 75 -0.74 -6.60 -1.19
C ILE A 75 -0.45 -7.42 -2.45
N GLU A 76 -1.27 -8.43 -2.74
CA GLU A 76 -1.17 -9.22 -3.97
C GLU A 76 -1.43 -8.36 -5.22
N LYS A 77 -2.46 -7.51 -5.20
CA LYS A 77 -2.75 -6.59 -6.30
C LYS A 77 -1.62 -5.60 -6.55
N PHE A 78 -0.94 -5.12 -5.50
CA PHE A 78 0.27 -4.30 -5.66
C PHE A 78 1.38 -5.05 -6.41
N LYS A 79 1.62 -6.33 -6.09
CA LYS A 79 2.64 -7.15 -6.78
C LYS A 79 2.28 -7.39 -8.24
N GLU A 80 1.00 -7.65 -8.52
CA GLU A 80 0.49 -7.80 -9.89
C GLU A 80 0.73 -6.52 -10.71
N VAL A 81 0.39 -5.35 -10.15
CA VAL A 81 0.58 -4.06 -10.81
C VAL A 81 2.06 -3.74 -11.01
N ASP A 82 2.91 -4.01 -10.02
CA ASP A 82 4.37 -3.81 -10.15
C ASP A 82 4.99 -4.72 -11.22
N ALA A 83 4.55 -5.98 -11.34
CA ALA A 83 4.95 -6.87 -12.42
C ALA A 83 4.54 -6.34 -13.81
N LYS A 84 3.27 -5.90 -13.95
CA LYS A 84 2.75 -5.30 -15.18
C LYS A 84 3.52 -4.04 -15.58
N ILE A 85 3.82 -3.14 -14.63
CA ILE A 85 4.61 -1.93 -14.89
C ILE A 85 6.02 -2.27 -15.38
N LYS A 86 6.61 -3.36 -14.88
CA LYS A 86 7.93 -3.84 -15.31
C LYS A 86 7.92 -4.53 -16.68
N GLY A 87 6.76 -4.61 -17.34
CA GLY A 87 6.60 -5.25 -18.65
C GLY A 87 6.52 -6.77 -18.59
N LEU A 88 6.33 -7.34 -17.41
CA LEU A 88 5.95 -8.74 -17.24
C LEU A 88 4.41 -8.79 -17.42
N ASP A 89 3.94 -9.45 -18.47
CA ASP A 89 2.52 -9.72 -18.78
C ASP A 89 1.64 -8.67 -19.49
N ASN A 90 2.10 -7.46 -19.87
CA ASN A 90 1.25 -6.60 -20.72
C ASN A 90 1.98 -5.47 -21.48
N PRO A 91 1.98 -5.47 -22.83
CA PRO A 91 2.51 -4.34 -23.62
C PRO A 91 1.53 -3.16 -23.80
N SER A 92 0.24 -3.31 -23.46
CA SER A 92 -0.80 -2.42 -23.98
C SER A 92 -1.59 -1.59 -22.97
N THR A 93 -1.64 -1.97 -21.68
CA THR A 93 -2.39 -1.15 -20.69
C THR A 93 -1.53 0.00 -20.18
N PRO A 94 -2.01 1.26 -20.28
CA PRO A 94 -1.29 2.41 -19.74
C PRO A 94 -1.09 2.29 -18.22
N VAL A 95 0.11 2.65 -17.73
CA VAL A 95 0.45 2.63 -16.29
C VAL A 95 -0.59 3.40 -15.47
N GLY A 96 -1.06 4.55 -15.97
CA GLY A 96 -2.07 5.35 -15.29
C GLY A 96 -3.42 4.64 -15.09
N GLU A 97 -3.79 3.69 -15.94
CA GLU A 97 -5.02 2.90 -15.77
C GLU A 97 -4.86 1.80 -14.73
N LEU A 98 -3.72 1.09 -14.76
CA LEU A 98 -3.38 0.09 -13.73
C LEU A 98 -3.39 0.70 -12.33
N MET A 99 -2.90 1.93 -12.20
CA MET A 99 -2.90 2.67 -10.95
C MET A 99 -4.31 3.05 -10.48
N LYS A 100 -5.19 3.48 -11.39
CA LYS A 100 -6.59 3.78 -11.06
C LYS A 100 -7.33 2.52 -10.61
N GLU A 101 -7.13 1.40 -11.30
CA GLU A 101 -7.70 0.11 -10.94
C GLU A 101 -7.27 -0.31 -9.53
N LEU A 102 -5.98 -0.18 -9.20
CA LEU A 102 -5.47 -0.47 -7.87
C LEU A 102 -6.08 0.41 -6.78
N ILE A 103 -6.17 1.72 -7.00
CA ILE A 103 -6.80 2.65 -6.03
C ILE A 103 -8.29 2.28 -5.85
N PHE A 104 -9.00 2.00 -6.94
CA PHE A 104 -10.40 1.58 -6.88
C PHE A 104 -10.57 0.29 -6.07
N PHE A 105 -9.70 -0.70 -6.30
CA PHE A 105 -9.67 -1.97 -5.56
C PHE A 105 -9.35 -1.81 -4.08
N ILE A 106 -8.50 -0.84 -3.71
CA ILE A 106 -8.27 -0.52 -2.30
C ILE A 106 -9.55 0.02 -1.67
N LEU A 107 -10.23 0.96 -2.35
CA LEU A 107 -11.38 1.67 -1.78
C LEU A 107 -12.68 0.85 -1.71
N HIS A 108 -12.84 -0.19 -2.54
CA HIS A 108 -14.05 -1.02 -2.63
C HIS A 108 -13.78 -2.43 -2.13
#